data_AF-A0A9P3A1C9-F1
#
_entry.id   AF-A0A9P3A1C9-F1
#
_cell.length_a   1.000
_cell.length_b   1.000
_cell.length_c   1.000
_cell.angle_alpha   90.00
_cell.angle_beta   90.00
_cell.angle_gamma   90.00
#
_symmetry.space_group_name_H-M   'P 1'
#
loop_
_entity.id
_entity.type
_entity.pdbx_description
1 polymer ?
#
loop_
_entity_poly.entity_id
_entity_poly.type
_entity_poly.pdbx_seq_one_letter_code
_entity_poly.pdbx_strand_id
1 'polypeptide(L)'
;MAAPPLPIIDITPYLPFSIDSNAPATAAARLAVANALHTACRDVGFFYLDVSSFLSREEMDEVLLVGREFFARPQDEKEMIRLENSDGVRGYQRLHQNITQGKADHHEGLDLYAPNPYPPRARSGSLAGEGVGVHGATDMSTAPVGAKALRPLEGPNQWPEHPPRLRSTLEQWTEKMKVLGMSVMRGMCDGLGLSMEEWDEMRAMVDDSFWVMRVIGYPPLPDGMDGISCGEHKDYGCLTFLLADPCRDALQVLPRPPLASLHNAPIPDPTSALNPTPTSTSNPTSTSTSNPVPNPDSTATATATVTATATPSTAPSSSAPLSDPLSALSAHSARSARAAAPSRWIPADPLPGCLVVNIGEMWERWSGGLYPATLHRVVHRSPTYRVSVPFFFEPNFGARVWVLSTARRRAAEEGREIVEIGKGEEGGNERNGGEVVYGEFLLGKVSMGEGEGEGEGEGEGEGESEGEGESGIAGARRAARSS
;
A
#
# COMPACT_ATOMS: atom_id res chain seq x y z
N MET A 1 -10.85 -25.92 2.99
CA MET A 1 -11.60 -24.84 2.30
C MET A 1 -10.63 -24.02 1.47
N ALA A 2 -11.03 -23.59 0.27
CA ALA A 2 -10.26 -22.62 -0.52
C ALA A 2 -10.05 -21.32 0.26
N ALA A 3 -9.11 -20.47 -0.15
CA ALA A 3 -9.06 -19.11 0.38
C ALA A 3 -10.29 -18.33 -0.16
N PRO A 4 -10.88 -17.41 0.63
CA PRO A 4 -11.73 -16.39 0.03
C PRO A 4 -10.88 -15.62 -0.99
N PRO A 5 -11.42 -15.33 -2.20
CA PRO A 5 -10.72 -14.45 -3.14
C PRO A 5 -10.56 -13.05 -2.54
N LEU A 6 -9.57 -12.29 -3.03
CA LEU A 6 -9.47 -10.87 -2.71
C LEU A 6 -10.78 -10.16 -3.09
N PRO A 7 -11.25 -9.16 -2.31
CA PRO A 7 -12.46 -8.42 -2.64
C PRO A 7 -12.26 -7.62 -3.93
N ILE A 8 -13.33 -7.50 -4.73
CA ILE A 8 -13.38 -6.65 -5.92
C ILE A 8 -14.17 -5.39 -5.54
N ILE A 9 -13.60 -4.22 -5.81
CA ILE A 9 -14.12 -2.92 -5.40
C ILE A 9 -14.23 -2.02 -6.62
N ASP A 10 -15.45 -1.59 -6.96
CA ASP A 10 -15.72 -0.55 -7.94
C ASP A 10 -15.56 0.83 -7.28
N ILE A 11 -14.59 1.61 -7.75
CA ILE A 11 -14.27 2.95 -7.24
C ILE A 11 -15.02 4.08 -7.96
N THR A 12 -15.90 3.76 -8.92
CA THR A 12 -16.65 4.73 -9.72
C THR A 12 -17.28 5.88 -8.91
N PRO A 13 -17.88 5.67 -7.71
CA PRO A 13 -18.43 6.75 -6.89
C PRO A 13 -17.42 7.81 -6.40
N TYR A 14 -16.12 7.52 -6.48
CA TYR A 14 -15.01 8.40 -6.09
C TYR A 14 -14.19 8.94 -7.28
N LEU A 15 -14.51 8.56 -8.52
CA LEU A 15 -13.85 9.11 -9.70
C LEU A 15 -14.29 10.57 -9.95
N PRO A 16 -13.43 11.45 -10.52
CA PRO A 16 -13.71 12.87 -10.66
C PRO A 16 -15.05 13.20 -11.33
N PHE A 17 -15.45 12.44 -12.35
CA PHE A 17 -16.73 12.65 -13.06
C PHE A 17 -17.99 12.29 -12.24
N SER A 18 -17.84 11.60 -11.10
CA SER A 18 -18.94 11.21 -10.20
C SER A 18 -19.10 12.14 -9.00
N ILE A 19 -18.03 12.82 -8.59
CA ILE A 19 -17.93 13.56 -7.31
C ILE A 19 -18.95 14.73 -7.24
N ASP A 20 -19.21 15.42 -8.35
CA ASP A 20 -20.10 16.58 -8.40
C ASP A 20 -21.58 16.27 -8.11
N SER A 21 -21.95 14.98 -8.06
CA SER A 21 -23.30 14.58 -7.65
C SER A 21 -23.41 14.40 -6.12
N ASN A 22 -23.84 15.46 -5.43
CA ASN A 22 -24.32 15.39 -4.04
C ASN A 22 -25.71 14.72 -3.89
N ALA A 23 -26.06 13.83 -4.82
CA ALA A 23 -27.29 13.07 -4.76
C ALA A 23 -27.21 12.01 -3.63
N PRO A 24 -28.31 11.75 -2.89
CA PRO A 24 -28.30 10.74 -1.81
C PRO A 24 -27.86 9.34 -2.28
N ALA A 25 -28.16 8.97 -3.52
CA ALA A 25 -27.70 7.72 -4.12
C ALA A 25 -26.16 7.66 -4.24
N THR A 26 -25.52 8.76 -4.66
CA THR A 26 -24.05 8.85 -4.75
C THR A 26 -23.41 8.82 -3.36
N ALA A 27 -24.01 9.49 -2.37
CA ALA A 27 -23.53 9.44 -0.99
C ALA A 27 -23.58 8.02 -0.40
N ALA A 28 -24.68 7.30 -0.62
CA ALA A 28 -24.82 5.89 -0.20
C ALA A 28 -23.83 4.97 -0.94
N ALA A 29 -23.61 5.20 -2.25
CA ALA A 29 -22.63 4.44 -3.04
C ALA A 29 -21.19 4.68 -2.54
N ARG A 30 -20.81 5.94 -2.27
CA ARG A 30 -19.52 6.28 -1.65
C ARG A 30 -19.34 5.58 -0.30
N LEU A 31 -20.35 5.63 0.58
CA LEU A 31 -20.30 4.94 1.87
C LEU A 31 -20.13 3.42 1.73
N ALA A 32 -20.78 2.78 0.75
CA ALA A 32 -20.61 1.36 0.48
C ALA A 32 -19.16 1.02 0.06
N VAL A 33 -18.59 1.82 -0.84
CA VAL A 33 -17.20 1.66 -1.31
C VAL A 33 -16.19 1.94 -0.20
N ALA A 34 -16.40 2.97 0.61
CA ALA A 34 -15.59 3.28 1.79
C ALA A 34 -15.56 2.13 2.81
N ASN A 35 -16.70 1.50 3.08
CA ASN A 35 -16.78 0.30 3.94
C ASN A 35 -16.04 -0.90 3.33
N ALA A 36 -16.14 -1.09 2.01
CA ALA A 36 -15.42 -2.16 1.31
C ALA A 36 -13.89 -1.96 1.36
N LEU A 37 -13.42 -0.73 1.10
CA LEU A 37 -12.01 -0.35 1.22
C LEU A 37 -11.49 -0.54 2.65
N HIS A 38 -12.22 -0.03 3.65
CA HIS A 38 -11.87 -0.19 5.07
C HIS A 38 -11.69 -1.67 5.44
N THR A 39 -12.65 -2.52 5.04
CA THR A 39 -12.62 -3.97 5.31
C THR A 39 -11.44 -4.63 4.61
N ALA A 40 -11.23 -4.35 3.32
CA ALA A 40 -10.13 -4.91 2.54
C ALA A 40 -8.75 -4.53 3.11
N CYS A 41 -8.56 -3.25 3.45
CA CYS A 41 -7.31 -2.73 3.99
C CYS A 41 -7.00 -3.30 5.38
N ARG A 42 -8.00 -3.46 6.24
CA ARG A 42 -7.85 -4.01 7.60
C ARG A 42 -7.62 -5.53 7.61
N ASP A 43 -8.38 -6.27 6.80
CA ASP A 43 -8.43 -7.73 6.88
C ASP A 43 -7.38 -8.42 5.99
N VAL A 44 -6.97 -7.78 4.88
CA VAL A 44 -6.10 -8.40 3.86
C VAL A 44 -4.96 -7.49 3.37
N GLY A 45 -5.17 -6.17 3.31
CA GLY A 45 -4.21 -5.22 2.73
C GLY A 45 -4.09 -5.30 1.20
N PHE A 46 -4.89 -6.14 0.54
CA PHE A 46 -4.95 -6.35 -0.91
C PHE A 46 -6.40 -6.44 -1.39
N PHE A 47 -6.68 -5.89 -2.58
CA PHE A 47 -7.97 -5.97 -3.26
C PHE A 47 -7.81 -5.86 -4.78
N TYR A 48 -8.84 -6.25 -5.53
CA TYR A 48 -8.97 -5.88 -6.94
C TYR A 48 -9.75 -4.57 -7.03
N LEU A 49 -9.25 -3.62 -7.82
CA LEU A 49 -9.94 -2.39 -8.16
C LEU A 49 -10.57 -2.58 -9.54
N ASP A 50 -11.90 -2.58 -9.63
CA ASP A 50 -12.59 -2.53 -10.92
C ASP A 50 -12.40 -1.11 -11.50
N VAL A 51 -11.79 -1.07 -12.67
CA VAL A 51 -11.42 0.16 -13.40
C VAL A 51 -12.14 0.26 -14.74
N SER A 52 -13.11 -0.62 -15.01
CA SER A 52 -13.82 -0.71 -16.30
C SER A 52 -14.62 0.54 -16.69
N SER A 53 -14.92 1.42 -15.73
CA SER A 53 -15.54 2.74 -15.96
C SER A 53 -14.54 3.87 -16.28
N PHE A 54 -13.23 3.61 -16.15
CA PHE A 54 -12.16 4.62 -16.25
C PHE A 54 -11.05 4.27 -17.25
N LEU A 55 -10.79 2.98 -17.44
CA LEU A 55 -9.76 2.45 -18.32
C LEU A 55 -10.38 1.53 -19.37
N SER A 56 -10.00 1.72 -20.63
CA SER A 56 -10.32 0.77 -21.69
C SER A 56 -9.39 -0.45 -21.60
N ARG A 57 -9.86 -1.58 -22.13
CA ARG A 57 -9.05 -2.81 -22.19
C ARG A 57 -7.82 -2.61 -23.10
N GLU A 58 -7.99 -1.86 -24.17
CA GLU A 58 -6.97 -1.53 -25.15
C GLU A 58 -5.85 -0.70 -24.52
N GLU A 59 -6.17 0.25 -23.64
CA GLU A 59 -5.19 1.07 -22.93
C GLU A 59 -4.32 0.24 -21.97
N MET A 60 -4.91 -0.74 -21.27
CA MET A 60 -4.16 -1.66 -20.41
C MET A 60 -3.31 -2.66 -21.21
N ASP A 61 -3.89 -3.23 -22.27
CA ASP A 61 -3.17 -4.14 -23.18
C ASP A 61 -1.97 -3.43 -23.83
N GLU A 62 -2.11 -2.15 -24.17
CA GLU A 62 -1.06 -1.29 -24.76
C GLU A 62 0.12 -1.07 -23.80
N VAL A 63 -0.14 -0.76 -22.52
CA VAL A 63 0.91 -0.59 -21.49
C VAL A 63 1.74 -1.86 -21.32
N LEU A 64 1.08 -3.03 -21.30
CA LEU A 64 1.77 -4.32 -21.23
C LEU A 64 2.52 -4.65 -22.54
N LEU A 65 1.97 -4.25 -23.68
CA LEU A 65 2.57 -4.48 -25.00
C LEU A 65 3.86 -3.67 -25.20
N VAL A 66 3.88 -2.38 -24.87
CA VAL A 66 5.10 -1.56 -24.99
C VAL A 66 6.22 -2.05 -24.05
N GLY A 67 5.86 -2.56 -22.87
CA GLY A 67 6.81 -3.22 -21.96
C GLY A 67 7.41 -4.48 -22.56
N ARG A 68 6.59 -5.37 -23.17
CA ARG A 68 7.09 -6.56 -23.89
C ARG A 68 7.99 -6.19 -25.07
N GLU A 69 7.60 -5.20 -25.86
CA GLU A 69 8.37 -4.73 -27.01
C GLU A 69 9.74 -4.17 -26.62
N PHE A 70 9.82 -3.46 -25.48
CA PHE A 70 11.07 -2.99 -24.90
C PHE A 70 11.96 -4.14 -24.43
N PHE A 71 11.43 -5.08 -23.63
CA PHE A 71 12.25 -6.18 -23.12
C PHE A 71 12.73 -7.15 -24.20
N ALA A 72 11.98 -7.27 -25.31
CA ALA A 72 12.39 -8.01 -26.51
C ALA A 72 13.47 -7.32 -27.35
N ARG A 73 14.00 -6.15 -26.92
CA ARG A 73 15.11 -5.48 -27.60
C ARG A 73 16.46 -6.16 -27.26
N PRO A 74 17.44 -6.09 -28.18
CA PRO A 74 18.83 -6.43 -27.91
C PRO A 74 19.33 -5.85 -26.58
N GLN A 75 20.16 -6.62 -25.89
CA GLN A 75 20.61 -6.28 -24.55
C GLN A 75 21.42 -4.97 -24.53
N ASP A 76 22.18 -4.69 -25.58
CA ASP A 76 22.91 -3.44 -25.79
C ASP A 76 21.98 -2.24 -25.97
N GLU A 77 20.87 -2.36 -26.70
CA GLU A 77 19.85 -1.31 -26.79
C GLU A 77 19.26 -0.97 -25.40
N LYS A 78 18.97 -1.98 -24.57
CA LYS A 78 18.46 -1.78 -23.21
C LYS A 78 19.51 -1.16 -22.26
N GLU A 79 20.77 -1.56 -22.40
CA GLU A 79 21.89 -1.03 -21.60
C GLU A 79 22.22 0.45 -21.86
N MET A 80 21.77 1.02 -22.98
CA MET A 80 21.91 2.47 -23.25
C MET A 80 21.25 3.35 -22.18
N ILE A 81 20.25 2.84 -21.48
CA ILE A 81 19.50 3.56 -20.43
C ILE A 81 19.65 2.94 -19.04
N ARG A 82 20.72 2.18 -18.77
CA ARG A 82 20.98 1.56 -17.45
C ARG A 82 21.06 2.57 -16.31
N LEU A 83 20.78 2.13 -15.08
CA LEU A 83 20.72 2.99 -13.87
C LEU A 83 21.93 3.91 -13.69
N GLU A 84 23.14 3.40 -13.97
CA GLU A 84 24.41 4.09 -13.74
C GLU A 84 24.65 5.26 -14.71
N ASN A 85 23.82 5.40 -15.75
CA ASN A 85 23.88 6.52 -16.69
C ASN A 85 23.12 7.77 -16.19
N SER A 86 22.36 7.69 -15.08
CA SER A 86 21.62 8.82 -14.49
C SER A 86 22.00 9.02 -13.01
N ASP A 87 21.14 8.60 -12.08
CA ASP A 87 21.26 8.82 -10.64
C ASP A 87 21.20 7.53 -9.81
N GLY A 88 21.51 6.40 -10.42
CA GLY A 88 21.53 5.09 -9.76
C GLY A 88 20.17 4.45 -9.53
N VAL A 89 19.05 5.15 -9.75
CA VAL A 89 17.69 4.64 -9.48
C VAL A 89 16.72 4.74 -10.66
N ARG A 90 17.00 5.56 -11.68
CA ARG A 90 16.17 5.66 -12.90
C ARG A 90 16.81 4.99 -14.10
N GLY A 91 16.07 4.12 -14.79
CA GLY A 91 16.52 3.43 -16.01
C GLY A 91 16.40 1.91 -15.97
N TYR A 92 17.14 1.24 -16.86
CA TYR A 92 17.13 -0.21 -17.03
C TYR A 92 17.96 -0.95 -15.96
N GLN A 93 17.39 -2.04 -15.45
CA GLN A 93 18.03 -3.03 -14.57
C GLN A 93 18.10 -4.38 -15.26
N ARG A 94 19.27 -5.01 -15.18
CA ARG A 94 19.48 -6.38 -15.69
C ARG A 94 18.84 -7.41 -14.78
N LEU A 95 18.66 -8.62 -15.33
CA LEU A 95 18.40 -9.83 -14.54
C LEU A 95 19.42 -9.95 -13.39
N HIS A 96 18.93 -10.28 -12.19
CA HIS A 96 19.71 -10.42 -10.96
C HIS A 96 20.34 -9.14 -10.40
N GLN A 97 20.04 -7.95 -10.97
CA GLN A 97 20.52 -6.67 -10.43
C GLN A 97 19.70 -6.20 -9.21
N ASN A 98 18.38 -6.46 -9.19
CA ASN A 98 17.53 -6.15 -8.04
C ASN A 98 17.69 -7.22 -6.96
N ILE A 99 18.00 -6.81 -5.72
CA ILE A 99 18.19 -7.70 -4.57
C ILE A 99 17.00 -7.54 -3.60
N THR A 100 16.35 -8.65 -3.24
CA THR A 100 15.29 -8.69 -2.23
C THR A 100 15.68 -9.66 -1.11
N GLN A 101 15.76 -9.19 0.14
CA GLN A 101 16.21 -9.96 1.31
C GLN A 101 17.56 -10.69 1.08
N GLY A 102 18.56 -10.00 0.52
CA GLY A 102 19.88 -10.57 0.22
C GLY A 102 19.92 -11.60 -0.92
N LYS A 103 18.82 -11.81 -1.64
CA LYS A 103 18.75 -12.69 -2.81
C LYS A 103 18.51 -11.89 -4.09
N ALA A 104 19.25 -12.22 -5.14
CA ALA A 104 19.03 -11.63 -6.45
C ALA A 104 17.72 -12.13 -7.07
N ASP A 105 16.89 -11.19 -7.51
CA ASP A 105 15.60 -11.48 -8.14
C ASP A 105 15.77 -11.88 -9.62
N HIS A 106 14.92 -12.80 -10.08
CA HIS A 106 14.90 -13.24 -11.48
C HIS A 106 13.90 -12.40 -12.32
N HIS A 107 14.17 -11.09 -12.40
CA HIS A 107 13.49 -10.15 -13.29
C HIS A 107 14.46 -9.07 -13.81
N GLU A 108 14.12 -8.49 -14.95
CA GLU A 108 14.71 -7.26 -15.48
C GLU A 108 13.68 -6.12 -15.35
N GLY A 109 14.15 -4.88 -15.26
CA GLY A 109 13.28 -3.74 -14.91
C GLY A 109 13.58 -2.47 -15.72
N LEU A 110 12.58 -1.61 -15.87
CA LEU A 110 12.71 -0.21 -16.27
C LEU A 110 12.03 0.65 -15.21
N ASP A 111 12.84 1.39 -14.46
CA ASP A 111 12.40 2.17 -13.31
C ASP A 111 12.30 3.66 -13.65
N LEU A 112 11.14 4.24 -13.33
CA LEU A 112 10.75 5.60 -13.64
C LEU A 112 10.17 6.23 -12.37
N TYR A 113 10.55 7.47 -12.08
CA TYR A 113 10.13 8.17 -10.86
C TYR A 113 9.60 9.56 -11.22
N ALA A 114 8.75 10.12 -10.36
CA ALA A 114 8.43 11.54 -10.35
C ALA A 114 9.71 12.41 -10.32
N PRO A 115 9.71 13.61 -10.92
CA PRO A 115 10.77 14.59 -10.69
C PRO A 115 10.85 14.95 -9.20
N ASN A 116 12.04 15.03 -8.62
CA ASN A 116 12.19 15.48 -7.23
C ASN A 116 11.95 17.00 -7.13
N PRO A 117 10.95 17.46 -6.35
CA PRO A 117 10.63 18.89 -6.24
C PRO A 117 11.68 19.69 -5.45
N TYR A 118 12.63 19.02 -4.79
CA TYR A 118 13.78 19.63 -4.12
C TYR A 118 15.05 19.42 -4.95
N PRO A 119 15.34 20.31 -5.93
CA PRO A 119 16.54 20.18 -6.76
C PRO A 119 17.82 20.26 -5.92
N PRO A 120 18.97 19.80 -6.47
CA PRO A 120 20.19 19.64 -5.70
C PRO A 120 20.56 20.90 -4.91
N ARG A 121 20.73 20.77 -3.59
CA ARG A 121 21.31 21.86 -2.78
C ARG A 121 22.72 22.10 -3.29
N ALA A 122 22.92 23.23 -3.99
CA ALA A 122 24.24 23.70 -4.37
C ALA A 122 25.14 23.69 -3.12
N ARG A 123 26.26 22.95 -3.17
CA ARG A 123 27.13 22.78 -2.00
C ARG A 123 27.56 24.15 -1.48
N SER A 124 27.21 24.47 -0.23
CA SER A 124 27.67 25.67 0.46
C SER A 124 29.19 25.60 0.62
N GLY A 125 29.92 26.17 -0.34
CA GLY A 125 31.36 25.96 -0.48
C GLY A 125 31.97 26.58 -1.75
N SER A 126 31.17 27.05 -2.71
CA SER A 126 31.64 27.99 -3.74
C SER A 126 31.32 29.42 -3.31
N LEU A 127 32.36 30.20 -3.03
CA LEU A 127 32.25 31.64 -2.80
C LEU A 127 32.09 32.39 -4.13
N ALA A 128 31.20 33.39 -4.13
CA ALA A 128 31.04 34.47 -5.11
C ALA A 128 30.58 34.11 -6.54
N GLY A 129 29.61 34.88 -7.03
CA GLY A 129 29.07 34.84 -8.39
C GLY A 129 27.65 35.42 -8.41
N GLU A 130 27.48 36.65 -8.89
CA GLU A 130 26.21 37.38 -8.86
C GLU A 130 25.14 36.73 -9.77
N GLY A 131 23.88 36.87 -9.39
CA GLY A 131 22.78 36.10 -9.99
C GLY A 131 22.28 36.63 -11.33
N VAL A 132 21.86 35.69 -12.18
CA VAL A 132 20.85 35.89 -13.21
C VAL A 132 19.86 34.74 -13.10
N GLY A 133 18.57 35.04 -12.88
CA GLY A 133 17.53 34.03 -12.81
C GLY A 133 17.21 33.46 -14.19
N VAL A 134 16.99 32.15 -14.28
CA VAL A 134 16.52 31.48 -15.50
C VAL A 134 15.29 30.65 -15.18
N HIS A 135 14.12 31.16 -15.53
CA HIS A 135 12.98 30.29 -15.85
C HIS A 135 13.27 29.64 -17.21
N GLY A 136 13.31 28.32 -17.26
CA GLY A 136 13.46 27.60 -18.53
C GLY A 136 13.87 26.14 -18.31
N ALA A 137 12.92 25.23 -18.57
CA ALA A 137 13.28 23.84 -18.80
C ALA A 137 14.12 23.78 -20.09
N THR A 138 15.43 23.57 -19.95
CA THR A 138 16.34 23.36 -21.07
C THR A 138 16.78 21.91 -21.09
N ASP A 139 16.74 21.35 -22.29
CA ASP A 139 17.11 19.99 -22.64
C ASP A 139 18.49 19.59 -22.07
N MET A 140 18.53 18.50 -21.32
CA MET A 140 19.73 17.91 -20.70
C MET A 140 20.32 16.77 -21.53
N SER A 141 20.02 16.69 -22.83
CA SER A 141 20.53 15.69 -23.78
C SER A 141 22.07 15.65 -23.92
N THR A 142 22.82 16.61 -23.38
CA THR A 142 24.30 16.66 -23.50
C THR A 142 25.00 16.93 -22.16
N ALA A 143 24.99 15.95 -21.26
CA ALA A 143 25.87 15.96 -20.09
C ALA A 143 27.34 15.72 -20.51
N PRO A 144 28.31 16.53 -20.06
CA PRO A 144 29.71 16.36 -20.45
C PRO A 144 30.36 15.14 -19.78
N VAL A 145 31.22 14.44 -20.52
CA VAL A 145 32.06 13.36 -19.98
C VAL A 145 32.94 13.91 -18.86
N GLY A 146 32.73 13.43 -17.63
CA GLY A 146 33.34 13.96 -16.41
C GLY A 146 32.40 14.75 -15.49
N ALA A 147 31.12 14.86 -15.82
CA ALA A 147 30.09 15.29 -14.87
C ALA A 147 30.10 14.37 -13.63
N LYS A 148 29.99 14.96 -12.43
CA LYS A 148 29.84 14.18 -11.19
C LYS A 148 28.51 13.42 -11.25
N ALA A 149 28.51 12.17 -10.83
CA ALA A 149 27.30 11.36 -10.68
C ALA A 149 26.23 12.14 -9.91
N LEU A 150 24.99 12.06 -10.40
CA LEU A 150 23.84 12.64 -9.73
C LEU A 150 23.58 11.88 -8.43
N ARG A 151 22.99 12.54 -7.44
CA ARG A 151 22.58 11.85 -6.20
C ARG A 151 21.27 11.09 -6.46
N PRO A 152 21.03 9.95 -5.80
CA PRO A 152 19.79 9.22 -5.89
C PRO A 152 18.55 10.12 -5.77
N LEU A 153 17.56 9.84 -6.61
CA LEU A 153 16.30 10.56 -6.77
C LEU A 153 16.41 11.95 -7.43
N GLU A 154 17.60 12.49 -7.72
CA GLU A 154 17.79 13.82 -8.34
C GLU A 154 17.95 13.82 -9.87
N GLY A 155 17.96 12.66 -10.53
CA GLY A 155 18.12 12.54 -11.98
C GLY A 155 16.82 12.60 -12.81
N PRO A 156 16.91 12.85 -14.13
CA PRO A 156 15.78 12.69 -15.05
C PRO A 156 15.51 11.20 -15.34
N ASN A 157 14.28 10.90 -15.75
CA ASN A 157 13.93 9.57 -16.29
C ASN A 157 14.64 9.35 -17.62
N GLN A 158 15.22 8.15 -17.78
CA GLN A 158 15.86 7.72 -19.02
C GLN A 158 14.81 7.02 -19.91
N TRP A 159 14.68 7.45 -21.16
CA TRP A 159 13.70 6.92 -22.10
C TRP A 159 14.39 6.21 -23.27
N PRO A 160 14.00 4.97 -23.63
CA PRO A 160 14.55 4.28 -24.78
C PRO A 160 14.02 4.87 -26.08
N GLU A 161 14.79 4.77 -27.16
CA GLU A 161 14.33 5.12 -28.51
C GLU A 161 13.24 4.15 -29.02
N HIS A 162 13.26 2.90 -28.54
CA HIS A 162 12.40 1.82 -29.01
C HIS A 162 11.72 1.05 -27.85
N PRO A 163 10.41 0.74 -27.96
CA PRO A 163 9.50 1.20 -29.01
C PRO A 163 9.17 2.70 -28.82
N PRO A 164 9.11 3.52 -29.89
CA PRO A 164 8.97 5.00 -29.78
C PRO A 164 7.74 5.48 -28.99
N ARG A 165 6.72 4.63 -28.90
CA ARG A 165 5.46 4.84 -28.18
C ARG A 165 5.53 4.56 -26.67
N LEU A 166 6.60 3.93 -26.17
CA LEU A 166 6.72 3.56 -24.75
C LEU A 166 6.58 4.78 -23.84
N ARG A 167 7.29 5.86 -24.16
CA ARG A 167 7.29 7.08 -23.35
C ARG A 167 5.88 7.67 -23.23
N SER A 168 5.22 7.96 -24.34
CA SER A 168 3.90 8.59 -24.32
C SER A 168 2.82 7.68 -23.72
N THR A 169 2.94 6.36 -23.89
CA THR A 169 2.04 5.37 -23.26
C THR A 169 2.19 5.39 -21.74
N LEU A 170 3.43 5.34 -21.24
CA LEU A 170 3.70 5.34 -19.80
C LEU A 170 3.43 6.69 -19.13
N GLU A 171 3.71 7.81 -19.79
CA GLU A 171 3.35 9.15 -19.28
C GLU A 171 1.81 9.31 -19.17
N GLN A 172 1.04 8.82 -20.15
CA GLN A 172 -0.44 8.80 -20.06
C GLN A 172 -0.94 7.85 -18.96
N TRP A 173 -0.31 6.68 -18.80
CA TRP A 173 -0.64 5.74 -17.73
C TRP A 173 -0.43 6.37 -16.34
N THR A 174 0.72 7.03 -16.12
CA THR A 174 1.03 7.76 -14.89
C THR A 174 -0.05 8.76 -14.50
N GLU A 175 -0.54 9.59 -15.43
CA GLU A 175 -1.59 10.57 -15.11
C GLU A 175 -2.91 9.91 -14.72
N LYS A 176 -3.27 8.77 -15.34
CA LYS A 176 -4.44 7.99 -14.92
C LYS A 176 -4.26 7.33 -13.56
N MET A 177 -3.06 6.80 -13.26
CA MET A 177 -2.77 6.19 -11.96
C MET A 177 -2.76 7.24 -10.83
N LYS A 178 -2.34 8.48 -11.09
CA LYS A 178 -2.46 9.59 -10.13
C LYS A 178 -3.92 9.93 -9.79
N VAL A 179 -4.81 9.89 -10.78
CA VAL A 179 -6.27 10.07 -10.57
C VAL A 179 -6.84 8.92 -9.73
N LEU A 180 -6.54 7.65 -10.08
CA LEU A 180 -6.97 6.50 -9.27
C LEU A 180 -6.40 6.55 -7.85
N GLY A 181 -5.14 6.93 -7.68
CA GLY A 181 -4.48 7.18 -6.41
C GLY A 181 -5.30 8.12 -5.53
N MET A 182 -5.54 9.34 -5.99
CA MET A 182 -6.33 10.33 -5.25
C MET A 182 -7.75 9.84 -4.92
N SER A 183 -8.43 9.16 -5.86
CA SER A 183 -9.77 8.58 -5.64
C SER A 183 -9.79 7.46 -4.58
N VAL A 184 -8.82 6.54 -4.62
CA VAL A 184 -8.69 5.45 -3.64
C VAL A 184 -8.28 6.00 -2.27
N MET A 185 -7.31 6.93 -2.21
CA MET A 185 -6.94 7.64 -0.98
C MET A 185 -8.18 8.27 -0.34
N ARG A 186 -9.00 8.99 -1.12
CA ARG A 186 -10.23 9.60 -0.60
C ARG A 186 -11.22 8.57 -0.05
N GLY A 187 -11.44 7.46 -0.76
CA GLY A 187 -12.32 6.39 -0.31
C GLY A 187 -11.80 5.68 0.96
N MET A 188 -10.49 5.52 1.10
CA MET A 188 -9.86 4.97 2.30
C MET A 188 -9.95 5.91 3.50
N CYS A 189 -9.84 7.23 3.28
CA CYS A 189 -10.00 8.25 4.31
C CYS A 189 -11.45 8.31 4.82
N ASP A 190 -12.43 8.31 3.91
CA ASP A 190 -13.85 8.19 4.28
C ASP A 190 -14.11 6.87 5.03
N GLY A 191 -13.51 5.76 4.58
CA GLY A 191 -13.59 4.44 5.25
C GLY A 191 -12.99 4.44 6.66
N LEU A 192 -11.88 5.15 6.84
CA LEU A 192 -11.25 5.37 8.13
C LEU A 192 -12.04 6.38 9.00
N GLY A 193 -13.00 7.11 8.44
CA GLY A 193 -13.84 8.07 9.18
C GLY A 193 -13.15 9.41 9.44
N LEU A 194 -12.29 9.85 8.52
CA LEU A 194 -11.73 11.21 8.56
C LEU A 194 -12.85 12.24 8.34
N SER A 195 -12.76 13.36 9.06
CA SER A 195 -13.52 14.57 8.73
C SER A 195 -13.03 15.20 7.42
N MET A 196 -13.79 16.17 6.87
CA MET A 196 -13.36 16.91 5.68
C MET A 196 -12.06 17.72 5.92
N GLU A 197 -11.87 18.22 7.14
CA GLU A 197 -10.65 18.95 7.55
C GLU A 197 -9.44 17.99 7.61
N GLU A 198 -9.58 16.84 8.27
CA GLU A 198 -8.55 15.79 8.27
C GLU A 198 -8.26 15.27 6.85
N TRP A 199 -9.26 15.24 5.96
CA TRP A 199 -9.04 14.91 4.54
C TRP A 199 -8.25 16.01 3.81
N ASP A 200 -8.51 17.29 4.05
CA ASP A 200 -7.76 18.36 3.39
C ASP A 200 -6.29 18.40 3.85
N GLU A 201 -6.03 18.11 5.13
CA GLU A 201 -4.67 17.85 5.63
C GLU A 201 -4.02 16.64 4.95
N MET A 202 -4.75 15.52 4.85
CA MET A 202 -4.28 14.30 4.18
C MET A 202 -3.97 14.54 2.70
N ARG A 203 -4.84 15.27 2.00
CA ARG A 203 -4.71 15.59 0.58
C ARG A 203 -3.45 16.40 0.31
N ALA A 204 -3.15 17.39 1.15
CA ALA A 204 -1.93 18.20 1.04
C ALA A 204 -0.62 17.42 1.29
N MET A 205 -0.71 16.15 1.70
CA MET A 205 0.43 15.22 1.81
C MET A 205 0.56 14.28 0.61
N VAL A 206 -0.39 14.24 -0.33
CA VAL A 206 -0.43 13.27 -1.45
C VAL A 206 -0.88 13.86 -2.80
N ASP A 207 -1.14 15.16 -2.89
CA ASP A 207 -1.61 15.86 -4.09
C ASP A 207 -0.52 16.15 -5.13
N ASP A 208 0.75 16.11 -4.74
CA ASP A 208 1.95 16.12 -5.58
C ASP A 208 2.77 14.84 -5.33
N SER A 209 2.06 13.71 -5.39
CA SER A 209 2.57 12.36 -5.14
C SER A 209 3.92 12.11 -5.81
N PHE A 210 4.94 11.74 -5.02
CA PHE A 210 6.26 11.35 -5.53
C PHE A 210 6.22 9.91 -6.08
N TRP A 211 5.42 9.72 -7.12
CA TRP A 211 5.13 8.42 -7.69
C TRP A 211 6.38 7.71 -8.20
N VAL A 212 6.31 6.38 -8.17
CA VAL A 212 7.30 5.48 -8.78
C VAL A 212 6.55 4.55 -9.73
N MET A 213 7.17 4.16 -10.83
CA MET A 213 6.65 3.16 -11.74
C MET A 213 7.79 2.26 -12.18
N ARG A 214 7.61 0.95 -12.03
CA ARG A 214 8.52 -0.04 -12.57
C ARG A 214 7.79 -0.79 -13.68
N VAL A 215 8.38 -0.90 -14.85
CA VAL A 215 7.98 -1.92 -15.83
C VAL A 215 8.90 -3.10 -15.55
N ILE A 216 8.35 -4.27 -15.24
CA ILE A 216 9.13 -5.44 -14.80
C ILE A 216 8.87 -6.62 -15.74
N GLY A 217 9.96 -7.22 -16.22
CA GLY A 217 9.97 -8.34 -17.14
C GLY A 217 10.50 -9.60 -16.48
N TYR A 218 9.70 -10.66 -16.50
CA TYR A 218 10.01 -11.97 -15.92
C TYR A 218 10.22 -12.96 -17.05
N PRO A 219 11.46 -13.33 -17.39
CA PRO A 219 11.73 -14.46 -18.26
C PRO A 219 11.39 -15.78 -17.55
N PRO A 220 11.13 -16.86 -18.30
CA PRO A 220 10.92 -18.20 -17.73
C PRO A 220 12.09 -18.61 -16.84
N LEU A 221 11.79 -19.20 -15.68
CA LEU A 221 12.83 -19.66 -14.76
C LEU A 221 13.61 -20.86 -15.35
N PRO A 222 14.96 -20.82 -15.32
CA PRO A 222 15.81 -22.00 -15.46
C PRO A 222 15.37 -23.20 -14.61
N ASP A 223 15.60 -24.40 -15.15
CA ASP A 223 15.35 -25.67 -14.46
C ASP A 223 16.07 -25.72 -13.11
N GLY A 224 15.35 -26.11 -12.05
CA GLY A 224 15.91 -26.34 -10.71
C GLY A 224 15.86 -25.15 -9.74
N MET A 225 15.41 -23.96 -10.15
CA MET A 225 15.11 -22.88 -9.19
C MET A 225 13.85 -23.16 -8.35
N ASP A 226 13.79 -22.57 -7.15
CA ASP A 226 12.71 -22.76 -6.16
C ASP A 226 11.36 -22.12 -6.57
N GLY A 227 11.37 -21.34 -7.64
CA GLY A 227 10.20 -20.67 -8.20
C GLY A 227 10.12 -19.17 -7.88
N ILE A 228 10.92 -18.67 -6.93
CA ILE A 228 10.84 -17.28 -6.48
C ILE A 228 11.53 -16.37 -7.50
N SER A 229 10.78 -15.40 -8.02
CA SER A 229 11.27 -14.43 -9.01
C SER A 229 11.34 -13.02 -8.45
N CYS A 230 10.59 -12.74 -7.38
CA CYS A 230 10.82 -11.63 -6.48
C CYS A 230 10.55 -12.08 -5.04
N GLY A 231 11.50 -11.82 -4.13
CA GLY A 231 11.43 -12.23 -2.73
C GLY A 231 10.21 -11.69 -1.95
N GLU A 232 10.01 -12.17 -0.73
CA GLU A 232 8.92 -11.65 0.11
C GLU A 232 9.26 -10.26 0.65
N HIS A 233 8.34 -9.31 0.45
CA HIS A 233 8.53 -7.92 0.87
C HIS A 233 7.19 -7.23 1.16
N LYS A 234 7.29 -6.01 1.70
CA LYS A 234 6.21 -5.02 1.80
C LYS A 234 6.59 -3.85 0.91
N ASP A 235 5.60 -3.16 0.36
CA ASP A 235 5.83 -1.88 -0.28
C ASP A 235 6.04 -0.78 0.76
N TYR A 236 7.01 0.09 0.49
CA TYR A 236 7.37 1.20 1.38
C TYR A 236 6.31 2.31 1.42
N GLY A 237 5.37 2.30 0.49
CA GLY A 237 4.60 3.47 0.08
C GLY A 237 3.18 3.64 0.63
N CYS A 238 2.36 4.42 -0.07
CA CYS A 238 0.90 4.45 0.18
C CYS A 238 0.17 3.31 -0.52
N LEU A 239 0.15 3.34 -1.86
CA LEU A 239 -0.69 2.49 -2.70
C LEU A 239 0.10 1.98 -3.91
N THR A 240 0.04 0.68 -4.15
CA THR A 240 0.57 0.06 -5.36
C THR A 240 -0.58 -0.36 -6.26
N PHE A 241 -0.60 0.13 -7.49
CA PHE A 241 -1.52 -0.27 -8.56
C PHE A 241 -0.77 -1.18 -9.53
N LEU A 242 -1.10 -2.47 -9.54
CA LEU A 242 -0.46 -3.46 -10.37
C LEU A 242 -1.32 -3.84 -11.56
N LEU A 243 -0.85 -3.48 -12.76
CA LEU A 243 -1.24 -4.10 -14.02
C LEU A 243 -0.28 -5.24 -14.35
N ALA A 244 -0.76 -6.40 -14.78
CA ALA A 244 0.11 -7.54 -15.09
C ALA A 244 -0.48 -8.47 -16.14
N ASP A 245 0.41 -9.14 -16.87
CA ASP A 245 0.04 -10.23 -17.77
C ASP A 245 -0.67 -11.38 -17.02
N PRO A 246 -1.70 -12.00 -17.64
CA PRO A 246 -2.37 -13.17 -17.08
C PRO A 246 -1.40 -14.32 -16.79
N CYS A 247 -1.07 -14.52 -15.51
CA CYS A 247 -0.23 -15.61 -15.05
C CYS A 247 -0.76 -16.09 -13.70
N ARG A 248 -1.24 -17.33 -13.65
CA ARG A 248 -1.81 -17.92 -12.44
C ARG A 248 -0.75 -18.16 -11.37
N ASP A 249 -1.14 -17.96 -10.10
CA ASP A 249 -0.32 -18.21 -8.91
C ASP A 249 1.01 -17.41 -8.88
N ALA A 250 1.13 -16.38 -9.73
CA ALA A 250 2.36 -15.61 -9.88
C ALA A 250 2.56 -14.61 -8.75
N LEU A 251 1.62 -13.69 -8.56
CA LEU A 251 1.61 -12.84 -7.36
C LEU A 251 0.96 -13.61 -6.22
N GLN A 252 1.68 -13.75 -5.11
CA GLN A 252 1.18 -14.38 -3.90
C GLN A 252 1.21 -13.39 -2.74
N VAL A 253 0.11 -13.34 -1.98
CA VAL A 253 -0.09 -12.45 -0.83
C VAL A 253 -0.16 -13.30 0.44
N LEU A 254 0.38 -12.82 1.56
CA LEU A 254 0.29 -13.47 2.86
C LEU A 254 -0.54 -12.60 3.84
N PRO A 255 -1.88 -12.75 3.87
CA PRO A 255 -2.73 -11.98 4.77
C PRO A 255 -2.35 -12.24 6.22
N ARG A 256 -2.39 -11.21 7.07
CA ARG A 256 -2.23 -11.41 8.52
C ARG A 256 -3.36 -12.30 9.05
N PRO A 257 -3.15 -13.08 10.14
CA PRO A 257 -4.25 -13.75 10.79
C PRO A 257 -5.27 -12.71 11.28
N PRO A 258 -6.59 -12.94 11.18
CA PRO A 258 -7.57 -11.98 11.65
C PRO A 258 -7.31 -11.63 13.12
N LEU A 259 -7.29 -10.33 13.44
CA LEU A 259 -7.34 -9.87 14.82
C LEU A 259 -8.57 -10.51 15.49
N ALA A 260 -8.40 -11.00 16.73
CA ALA A 260 -9.35 -11.92 17.35
C ALA A 260 -10.73 -11.28 17.61
N SER A 261 -11.62 -11.33 16.61
CA SER A 261 -13.05 -11.00 16.66
C SER A 261 -13.41 -9.79 17.53
N LEU A 262 -12.87 -8.62 17.19
CA LEU A 262 -13.44 -7.34 17.64
C LEU A 262 -14.58 -6.93 16.71
N HIS A 263 -15.58 -6.23 17.24
CA HIS A 263 -16.81 -5.91 16.50
C HIS A 263 -16.51 -5.04 15.26
N ASN A 264 -17.14 -5.37 14.12
CA ASN A 264 -17.31 -4.40 13.04
C ASN A 264 -18.28 -3.31 13.52
N ALA A 265 -17.76 -2.25 14.15
CA ALA A 265 -18.52 -1.03 14.39
C ALA A 265 -18.82 -0.37 13.01
N PRO A 266 -20.08 -0.13 12.65
CA PRO A 266 -20.41 0.59 11.41
C PRO A 266 -19.79 1.99 11.43
N ILE A 267 -19.37 2.49 10.27
CA ILE A 267 -18.96 3.91 10.14
C ILE A 267 -20.16 4.79 10.53
N PRO A 268 -20.02 5.72 11.50
CA PRO A 268 -21.11 6.63 11.85
C PRO A 268 -21.43 7.58 10.69
N ASP A 269 -22.72 7.79 10.44
CA ASP A 269 -23.19 8.69 9.38
C ASP A 269 -22.75 10.14 9.67
N PRO A 270 -21.97 10.81 8.77
CA PRO A 270 -21.50 12.17 8.98
C PRO A 270 -22.64 13.20 9.07
N THR A 271 -23.85 12.89 8.61
CA THR A 271 -25.03 13.76 8.78
C THR A 271 -25.62 13.71 10.21
N SER A 272 -25.24 12.72 11.03
CA SER A 272 -25.73 12.57 12.40
C SER A 272 -25.30 13.68 13.36
N ALA A 273 -24.28 14.48 13.02
CA ALA A 273 -23.71 15.51 13.88
C ALA A 273 -24.54 16.82 13.98
N LEU A 274 -25.63 16.95 13.21
CA LEU A 274 -26.35 18.22 13.05
C LEU A 274 -27.59 18.42 13.95
N ASN A 275 -27.90 17.49 14.86
CA ASN A 275 -29.05 17.60 15.78
C ASN A 275 -28.64 17.53 17.26
N PRO A 276 -28.36 18.67 17.92
CA PRO A 276 -28.25 18.72 19.37
C PRO A 276 -29.65 18.64 20.01
N THR A 277 -30.09 17.43 20.39
CA THR A 277 -31.25 17.26 21.27
C THR A 277 -30.96 17.89 22.65
N PRO A 278 -31.79 18.82 23.15
CA PRO A 278 -31.55 19.46 24.44
C PRO A 278 -31.82 18.46 25.59
N THR A 279 -30.77 18.09 26.32
CA THR A 279 -30.88 17.28 27.54
C THR A 279 -31.44 18.11 28.69
N SER A 280 -32.74 17.95 28.98
CA SER A 280 -33.38 18.59 30.14
C SER A 280 -33.00 17.88 31.45
N THR A 281 -32.05 18.44 32.20
CA THR A 281 -31.75 18.01 33.57
C THR A 281 -32.80 18.53 34.56
N SER A 282 -33.76 17.69 34.94
CA SER A 282 -34.74 17.99 35.99
C SER A 282 -34.26 17.51 37.37
N ASN A 283 -33.95 18.44 38.27
CA ASN A 283 -33.78 18.14 39.70
C ASN A 283 -35.16 18.10 40.40
N PRO A 284 -35.38 17.20 41.38
CA PRO A 284 -36.65 17.12 42.11
C PRO A 284 -36.62 17.93 43.42
N THR A 285 -37.67 18.71 43.67
CA THR A 285 -37.97 19.26 45.00
C THR A 285 -39.48 19.24 45.27
N SER A 286 -39.87 18.91 46.50
CA SER A 286 -41.24 18.88 47.02
C SER A 286 -41.83 20.31 47.20
N THR A 287 -43.11 20.60 47.48
CA THR A 287 -44.19 19.85 48.19
C THR A 287 -45.56 20.54 47.97
N SER A 288 -46.69 19.81 48.08
CA SER A 288 -48.07 20.22 48.49
C SER A 288 -48.61 21.64 48.13
N THR A 289 -49.80 21.87 47.53
CA THR A 289 -51.14 21.22 47.54
C THR A 289 -51.85 21.46 46.15
N SER A 290 -53.16 21.26 45.85
CA SER A 290 -54.41 20.97 46.58
C SER A 290 -55.45 20.21 45.70
N ASN A 291 -56.75 20.24 46.09
CA ASN A 291 -57.95 19.68 45.43
C ASN A 291 -59.11 20.72 45.51
N PRO A 292 -60.37 20.54 44.96
CA PRO A 292 -60.97 19.41 44.18
C PRO A 292 -61.92 19.76 42.96
N VAL A 293 -62.12 18.81 42.00
CA VAL A 293 -63.41 18.30 41.38
C VAL A 293 -64.35 19.28 40.57
N PRO A 294 -65.29 18.89 39.62
CA PRO A 294 -65.65 17.59 38.98
C PRO A 294 -65.68 17.52 37.40
N ASN A 295 -65.72 16.28 36.88
CA ASN A 295 -66.55 15.62 35.81
C ASN A 295 -67.70 16.39 35.06
N PRO A 296 -68.35 15.83 33.98
CA PRO A 296 -68.20 14.52 33.27
C PRO A 296 -68.33 14.58 31.70
N ASP A 297 -68.72 13.44 31.08
CA ASP A 297 -69.35 13.21 29.75
C ASP A 297 -68.48 13.14 28.46
N SER A 298 -68.80 12.31 27.45
CA SER A 298 -69.69 11.11 27.37
C SER A 298 -69.52 10.37 26.02
N THR A 299 -69.77 9.04 25.97
CA THR A 299 -70.29 8.25 24.79
C THR A 299 -69.46 8.24 23.46
N ALA A 300 -69.60 7.31 22.50
CA ALA A 300 -70.35 6.04 22.34
C ALA A 300 -69.72 5.21 21.17
N THR A 301 -69.91 3.87 21.19
CA THR A 301 -70.45 2.97 20.10
C THR A 301 -69.94 3.14 18.64
N ALA A 302 -69.64 2.14 17.81
CA ALA A 302 -70.09 0.73 17.68
C ALA A 302 -68.97 -0.13 17.02
N THR A 303 -68.75 -1.40 17.38
CA THR A 303 -69.44 -2.61 16.86
C THR A 303 -69.15 -3.02 15.41
N ALA A 304 -68.33 -4.06 15.23
CA ALA A 304 -68.51 -5.08 14.20
C ALA A 304 -67.92 -6.42 14.71
N THR A 305 -68.76 -7.45 14.81
CA THR A 305 -68.42 -8.82 15.26
C THR A 305 -68.64 -9.79 14.09
N VAL A 306 -67.92 -10.91 14.04
CA VAL A 306 -68.38 -12.29 13.67
C VAL A 306 -67.20 -13.17 13.18
N THR A 307 -67.06 -14.49 13.44
CA THR A 307 -67.45 -15.42 14.54
C THR A 307 -66.74 -16.79 14.32
N ALA A 308 -66.16 -17.39 15.37
CA ALA A 308 -65.87 -18.84 15.60
C ALA A 308 -64.95 -19.61 14.59
N THR A 309 -64.39 -20.80 14.88
CA THR A 309 -64.62 -21.85 15.91
C THR A 309 -63.27 -22.61 16.12
N ALA A 310 -62.68 -22.77 17.32
CA ALA A 310 -62.83 -23.86 18.31
C ALA A 310 -62.71 -25.31 17.74
N THR A 311 -62.04 -26.34 18.31
CA THR A 311 -61.21 -26.62 19.53
C THR A 311 -60.57 -28.04 19.36
N PRO A 312 -60.10 -28.80 20.38
CA PRO A 312 -58.93 -28.65 21.30
C PRO A 312 -57.98 -29.88 21.33
N SER A 313 -56.87 -29.87 22.13
CA SER A 313 -56.53 -30.99 23.06
C SER A 313 -55.33 -30.72 24.01
N THR A 314 -55.59 -30.84 25.33
CA THR A 314 -54.75 -31.40 26.43
C THR A 314 -53.28 -31.00 26.67
N ALA A 315 -53.02 -30.44 27.87
CA ALA A 315 -51.75 -30.51 28.64
C ALA A 315 -51.75 -31.72 29.62
N PRO A 316 -50.63 -32.04 30.31
CA PRO A 316 -50.38 -31.54 31.70
C PRO A 316 -48.89 -31.15 31.95
N SER A 317 -48.54 -30.02 32.57
CA SER A 317 -48.50 -29.67 34.01
C SER A 317 -47.41 -30.32 34.89
N SER A 318 -46.45 -29.53 35.39
CA SER A 318 -45.85 -29.66 36.73
C SER A 318 -45.26 -28.32 37.21
N SER A 319 -45.21 -28.09 38.52
CA SER A 319 -45.14 -26.75 39.13
C SER A 319 -43.93 -26.48 40.02
N ALA A 320 -43.34 -25.28 39.87
CA ALA A 320 -42.74 -24.42 40.93
C ALA A 320 -41.50 -24.94 41.72
N PRO A 321 -40.77 -24.09 42.49
CA PRO A 321 -40.95 -22.65 42.74
C PRO A 321 -39.71 -21.76 42.45
N LEU A 322 -39.88 -20.45 42.71
CA LEU A 322 -38.85 -19.40 42.69
C LEU A 322 -37.93 -19.44 43.91
N SER A 323 -36.64 -19.15 43.73
CA SER A 323 -35.82 -18.42 44.71
C SER A 323 -34.56 -17.82 44.06
N ASP A 324 -34.44 -16.51 44.16
CA ASP A 324 -33.21 -15.72 43.92
C ASP A 324 -32.52 -15.53 45.29
N PRO A 325 -31.18 -15.61 45.40
CA PRO A 325 -30.48 -14.35 45.61
C PRO A 325 -29.09 -14.25 44.97
N LEU A 326 -28.73 -13.01 44.60
CA LEU A 326 -27.36 -12.52 44.42
C LEU A 326 -26.42 -12.95 45.57
N SER A 327 -25.29 -13.59 45.23
CA SER A 327 -23.91 -13.41 45.77
C SER A 327 -23.10 -14.72 45.82
N ALA A 328 -22.17 -14.93 44.87
CA ALA A 328 -20.82 -15.47 45.15
C ALA A 328 -19.94 -15.62 43.88
N LEU A 329 -18.84 -14.85 43.86
CA LEU A 329 -17.51 -15.13 43.30
C LEU A 329 -17.31 -16.07 42.07
N SER A 330 -16.76 -15.45 41.02
CA SER A 330 -15.52 -15.89 40.34
C SER A 330 -15.46 -17.33 39.80
N ALA A 331 -16.10 -17.56 38.65
CA ALA A 331 -15.56 -18.50 37.67
C ALA A 331 -14.79 -17.71 36.61
N HIS A 332 -13.46 -17.86 36.57
CA HIS A 332 -12.65 -17.38 35.46
C HIS A 332 -13.15 -18.06 34.17
N SER A 333 -13.87 -17.31 33.33
CA SER A 333 -14.07 -17.71 31.94
C SER A 333 -12.76 -17.52 31.21
N ALA A 334 -11.89 -18.53 31.32
CA ALA A 334 -10.71 -18.67 30.49
C ALA A 334 -11.19 -18.85 29.05
N ARG A 335 -11.42 -17.71 28.36
CA ARG A 335 -11.57 -17.68 26.91
C ARG A 335 -10.33 -18.35 26.33
N SER A 336 -10.48 -19.60 25.92
CA SER A 336 -9.50 -20.25 25.07
C SER A 336 -9.41 -19.41 23.80
N ALA A 337 -8.37 -18.59 23.72
CA ALA A 337 -7.97 -17.94 22.49
C ALA A 337 -7.63 -19.07 21.53
N ARG A 338 -8.60 -19.45 20.70
CA ARG A 338 -8.41 -20.45 19.65
C ARG A 338 -7.27 -19.93 18.78
N ALA A 339 -6.12 -20.60 18.86
CA ALA A 339 -4.93 -20.19 18.14
C ALA A 339 -5.31 -19.90 16.68
N ALA A 340 -5.01 -18.69 16.22
CA ALA A 340 -5.35 -18.30 14.86
C ALA A 340 -4.67 -19.29 13.91
N ALA A 341 -5.42 -19.77 12.91
CA ALA A 341 -4.83 -20.65 11.90
C ALA A 341 -3.66 -19.93 11.23
N PRO A 342 -2.52 -20.61 10.97
CA PRO A 342 -1.36 -19.98 10.37
C PRO A 342 -1.76 -19.34 9.03
N SER A 343 -1.28 -18.12 8.80
CA SER A 343 -1.42 -17.44 7.51
C SER A 343 -0.89 -18.33 6.39
N ARG A 344 -1.62 -18.35 5.27
CA ARG A 344 -1.20 -19.02 4.04
C ARG A 344 -1.07 -18.01 2.93
N TRP A 345 -0.13 -18.26 2.04
CA TRP A 345 -0.06 -17.58 0.75
C TRP A 345 -1.36 -17.81 -0.04
N ILE A 346 -1.91 -16.73 -0.61
CA ILE A 346 -3.09 -16.74 -1.49
C ILE A 346 -2.73 -16.09 -2.83
N PRO A 347 -3.23 -16.59 -3.96
CA PRO A 347 -2.94 -16.03 -5.27
C PRO A 347 -3.73 -14.74 -5.53
N ALA A 348 -3.09 -13.78 -6.18
CA ALA A 348 -3.69 -12.57 -6.73
C ALA A 348 -3.61 -12.58 -8.27
N ASP A 349 -4.29 -13.57 -8.87
CA ASP A 349 -4.36 -13.76 -10.33
C ASP A 349 -4.98 -12.51 -11.01
N PRO A 350 -4.35 -11.92 -12.05
CA PRO A 350 -4.92 -10.77 -12.76
C PRO A 350 -6.33 -11.04 -13.31
N LEU A 351 -7.27 -10.12 -13.02
CA LEU A 351 -8.66 -10.19 -13.50
C LEU A 351 -8.90 -9.18 -14.63
N PRO A 352 -9.62 -9.55 -15.71
CA PRO A 352 -9.96 -8.62 -16.79
C PRO A 352 -10.71 -7.40 -16.27
N GLY A 353 -10.29 -6.19 -16.69
CA GLY A 353 -10.91 -4.93 -16.27
C GLY A 353 -10.58 -4.50 -14.83
N CYS A 354 -9.69 -5.21 -14.13
CA CYS A 354 -9.26 -4.86 -12.78
C CYS A 354 -7.74 -4.60 -12.70
N LEU A 355 -7.34 -3.76 -11.75
CA LEU A 355 -5.97 -3.71 -11.23
C LEU A 355 -5.90 -4.47 -9.90
N VAL A 356 -4.77 -5.09 -9.58
CA VAL A 356 -4.50 -5.51 -8.20
C VAL A 356 -4.00 -4.28 -7.44
N VAL A 357 -4.55 -4.02 -6.26
CA VAL A 357 -4.14 -2.90 -5.41
C VAL A 357 -3.76 -3.40 -4.02
N ASN A 358 -2.67 -2.86 -3.49
CA ASN A 358 -2.29 -3.05 -2.10
C ASN A 358 -1.81 -1.76 -1.42
N ILE A 359 -1.80 -1.81 -0.10
CA ILE A 359 -1.32 -0.74 0.77
C ILE A 359 0.11 -0.99 1.22
N GLY A 360 0.90 0.08 1.33
CA GLY A 360 2.28 0.05 1.82
C GLY A 360 2.45 0.62 3.24
N GLU A 361 3.72 0.73 3.67
CA GLU A 361 4.08 1.15 5.03
C GLU A 361 3.56 2.54 5.43
N MET A 362 3.36 3.48 4.50
CA MET A 362 2.85 4.82 4.83
C MET A 362 1.42 4.76 5.35
N TRP A 363 0.57 3.91 4.76
CA TRP A 363 -0.76 3.65 5.30
C TRP A 363 -0.73 2.88 6.63
N GLU A 364 0.23 1.97 6.83
CA GLU A 364 0.38 1.30 8.12
C GLU A 364 0.80 2.28 9.23
N ARG A 365 1.66 3.26 8.91
CA ARG A 365 2.06 4.37 9.82
C ARG A 365 0.89 5.32 10.10
N TRP A 366 0.25 5.88 9.06
CA TRP A 366 -0.88 6.81 9.23
C TRP A 366 -2.05 6.19 10.01
N SER A 367 -2.32 4.90 9.80
CA SER A 367 -3.41 4.17 10.46
C SER A 367 -3.04 3.57 11.83
N GLY A 368 -1.79 3.73 12.30
CA GLY A 368 -1.32 3.15 13.56
C GLY A 368 -1.46 1.62 13.60
N GLY A 369 -1.18 0.95 12.49
CA GLY A 369 -1.27 -0.51 12.31
C GLY A 369 -2.67 -1.07 12.03
N LEU A 370 -3.71 -0.22 11.84
CA LEU A 370 -5.07 -0.67 11.50
C LEU A 370 -5.16 -1.18 10.06
N TYR A 371 -4.46 -0.54 9.14
CA TYR A 371 -4.33 -0.91 7.73
C TYR A 371 -2.90 -1.44 7.48
N PRO A 372 -2.63 -2.74 7.63
CA PRO A 372 -1.30 -3.32 7.46
C PRO A 372 -0.77 -3.34 6.03
N ALA A 373 0.45 -2.85 5.85
CA ALA A 373 1.25 -3.24 4.70
C ALA A 373 1.44 -4.77 4.75
N THR A 374 1.13 -5.43 3.64
CA THR A 374 0.98 -6.89 3.62
C THR A 374 2.10 -7.54 2.81
N LEU A 375 2.68 -8.60 3.39
CA LEU A 375 3.74 -9.37 2.76
C LEU A 375 3.24 -10.00 1.46
N HIS A 376 3.99 -9.81 0.40
CA HIS A 376 3.71 -10.38 -0.91
C HIS A 376 5.02 -10.80 -1.60
N ARG A 377 4.93 -11.66 -2.62
CA ARG A 377 6.07 -12.18 -3.40
C ARG A 377 5.66 -12.55 -4.81
N VAL A 378 6.62 -12.70 -5.72
CA VAL A 378 6.36 -13.16 -7.10
C VAL A 378 7.02 -14.52 -7.36
N VAL A 379 6.24 -15.44 -7.92
CA VAL A 379 6.60 -16.84 -8.17
C VAL A 379 6.27 -17.20 -9.63
N HIS A 380 7.14 -16.83 -10.56
CA HIS A 380 6.86 -16.95 -12.00
C HIS A 380 7.18 -18.35 -12.55
N ARG A 381 6.17 -19.23 -12.60
CA ARG A 381 6.30 -20.60 -13.14
C ARG A 381 5.83 -20.79 -14.60
N SER A 382 5.63 -19.70 -15.36
CA SER A 382 5.21 -19.83 -16.76
C SER A 382 6.40 -20.15 -17.67
N PRO A 383 6.24 -20.96 -18.73
CA PRO A 383 7.23 -21.05 -19.80
C PRO A 383 7.24 -19.83 -20.74
N THR A 384 6.38 -18.83 -20.49
CA THR A 384 6.26 -17.60 -21.30
C THR A 384 6.71 -16.39 -20.52
N TYR A 385 7.46 -15.50 -21.17
CA TYR A 385 7.81 -14.19 -20.62
C TYR A 385 6.57 -13.43 -20.13
N ARG A 386 6.62 -12.87 -18.92
CA ARG A 386 5.53 -12.11 -18.28
C ARG A 386 5.98 -10.68 -18.05
N VAL A 387 5.13 -9.70 -18.36
CA VAL A 387 5.31 -8.31 -17.95
C VAL A 387 4.36 -7.94 -16.82
N SER A 388 4.82 -7.10 -15.89
CA SER A 388 3.93 -6.36 -14.99
C SER A 388 4.42 -4.94 -14.75
N VAL A 389 3.49 -4.03 -14.51
CA VAL A 389 3.72 -2.61 -14.31
C VAL A 389 3.08 -2.20 -12.97
N PRO A 390 3.78 -2.39 -11.84
CA PRO A 390 3.43 -1.71 -10.60
C PRO A 390 3.68 -0.20 -10.71
N PHE A 391 2.62 0.56 -10.41
CA PHE A 391 2.68 2.01 -10.19
C PHE A 391 2.45 2.27 -8.70
N PHE A 392 3.43 2.90 -8.06
CA PHE A 392 3.40 3.29 -6.67
C PHE A 392 2.92 4.74 -6.59
N PHE A 393 1.73 4.95 -6.03
CA PHE A 393 1.22 6.25 -5.66
C PHE A 393 1.66 6.52 -4.22
N GLU A 394 2.37 7.62 -4.02
CA GLU A 394 3.18 7.90 -2.84
C GLU A 394 2.84 9.24 -2.18
N PRO A 395 3.34 9.51 -0.94
CA PRO A 395 3.29 10.85 -0.40
C PRO A 395 4.07 11.84 -1.28
N ASN A 396 3.77 13.12 -1.14
CA ASN A 396 4.61 14.20 -1.64
C ASN A 396 6.02 14.02 -1.05
N PHE A 397 7.09 14.33 -1.79
CA PHE A 397 8.47 14.02 -1.33
C PHE A 397 8.80 14.62 0.06
N GLY A 398 8.27 15.81 0.36
CA GLY A 398 8.44 16.49 1.65
C GLY A 398 7.34 16.20 2.68
N ALA A 399 6.41 15.28 2.40
CA ALA A 399 5.33 14.95 3.31
C ALA A 399 5.86 14.39 4.62
N ARG A 400 5.28 14.85 5.73
CA ARG A 400 5.51 14.31 7.07
C ARG A 400 4.47 13.21 7.30
N VAL A 401 4.88 12.07 7.84
CA VAL A 401 4.02 10.90 8.05
C VAL A 401 3.97 10.60 9.54
N TRP A 402 2.78 10.63 10.12
CA TRP A 402 2.51 10.42 11.54
C TRP A 402 1.19 9.67 11.75
N VAL A 403 0.97 9.07 12.92
CA VAL A 403 -0.31 8.40 13.21
C VAL A 403 -1.44 9.43 13.28
N LEU A 404 -2.42 9.32 12.38
CA LEU A 404 -3.53 10.26 12.23
C LEU A 404 -4.40 10.34 13.51
N SER A 405 -4.94 11.53 13.77
CA SER A 405 -5.93 11.80 14.82
C SER A 405 -7.10 10.82 14.77
N THR A 406 -7.70 10.62 13.59
CA THR A 406 -8.78 9.64 13.38
C THR A 406 -8.36 8.22 13.75
N ALA A 407 -7.15 7.79 13.38
CA ALA A 407 -6.65 6.45 13.70
C ALA A 407 -6.51 6.25 15.21
N ARG A 408 -6.01 7.28 15.93
CA ARG A 408 -5.95 7.29 17.41
C ARG A 408 -7.35 7.26 18.04
N ARG A 409 -8.33 8.01 17.50
CA ARG A 409 -9.74 7.96 17.94
C ARG A 409 -10.33 6.55 17.82
N ARG A 410 -10.25 5.93 16.63
CA ARG A 410 -10.76 4.57 16.40
C ARG A 410 -10.08 3.52 17.27
N ALA A 411 -8.75 3.58 17.42
CA ALA A 411 -8.04 2.63 18.27
C ALA A 411 -8.52 2.72 19.73
N ALA A 412 -8.78 3.93 20.25
CA ALA A 412 -9.36 4.10 21.58
C ALA A 412 -10.79 3.58 21.68
N GLU A 413 -11.64 3.80 20.67
CA GLU A 413 -13.02 3.28 20.59
C GLU A 413 -13.06 1.74 20.52
N GLU A 414 -12.11 1.12 19.81
CA GLU A 414 -11.97 -0.33 19.65
C GLU A 414 -11.20 -1.01 20.81
N GLY A 415 -10.64 -0.24 21.75
CA GLY A 415 -9.78 -0.74 22.83
C GLY A 415 -8.46 -1.34 22.35
N ARG A 416 -7.95 -0.88 21.19
CA ARG A 416 -6.74 -1.35 20.52
C ARG A 416 -5.55 -0.43 20.82
N GLU A 417 -4.36 -1.00 21.01
CA GLU A 417 -3.12 -0.22 21.05
C GLU A 417 -2.74 0.29 19.65
N ILE A 418 -2.26 1.53 19.58
CA ILE A 418 -1.64 2.10 18.39
C ILE A 418 -0.23 1.53 18.24
N VAL A 419 0.08 1.02 17.05
CA VAL A 419 1.44 0.62 16.69
C VAL A 419 2.14 1.84 16.06
N GLU A 420 3.06 2.46 16.80
CA GLU A 420 3.92 3.52 16.28
C GLU A 420 5.12 2.89 15.55
N ILE A 421 4.96 2.71 14.24
CA ILE A 421 5.95 2.08 13.37
C ILE A 421 7.12 3.06 13.14
N GLY A 422 8.28 2.67 13.66
CA GLY A 422 9.46 3.52 13.81
C GLY A 422 10.30 3.15 15.03
N LYS A 423 9.75 2.40 16.00
CA LYS A 423 10.51 1.80 17.09
C LYS A 423 11.38 0.62 16.61
N GLY A 424 12.58 0.95 16.15
CA GLY A 424 13.74 0.05 16.16
C GLY A 424 13.73 -1.10 15.17
N GLU A 425 14.19 -0.84 13.94
CA GLU A 425 15.23 -1.65 13.29
C GLU A 425 16.08 -0.66 12.47
N GLU A 426 17.31 -0.43 12.95
CA GLU A 426 18.39 0.43 12.42
C GLU A 426 18.19 1.95 12.26
N GLY A 427 18.94 2.72 13.07
CA GLY A 427 19.57 3.98 12.63
C GLY A 427 18.83 5.32 12.78
N GLY A 428 17.51 5.34 12.98
CA GLY A 428 16.74 6.59 13.06
C GLY A 428 16.94 7.41 14.35
N ASN A 429 17.29 8.69 14.24
CA ASN A 429 17.47 9.61 15.38
C ASN A 429 16.11 10.06 15.97
N GLU A 430 15.64 9.37 17.00
CA GLU A 430 14.37 9.65 17.69
C GLU A 430 14.31 11.08 18.28
N ARG A 431 13.54 11.98 17.67
CA ARG A 431 13.20 13.29 18.29
C ARG A 431 11.73 13.70 18.24
N ASN A 432 10.91 13.16 17.33
CA ASN A 432 9.49 13.52 17.16
C ASN A 432 8.54 12.30 17.08
N GLY A 433 8.41 11.50 18.14
CA GLY A 433 7.23 10.61 18.34
C GLY A 433 6.83 9.67 17.18
N GLY A 434 7.80 9.09 16.45
CA GLY A 434 7.55 8.19 15.31
C GLY A 434 7.22 8.88 13.98
N GLU A 435 7.31 10.21 13.91
CA GLU A 435 7.14 10.99 12.67
C GLU A 435 8.31 10.77 11.70
N VAL A 436 8.01 10.68 10.39
CA VAL A 436 8.99 10.48 9.32
C VAL A 436 8.73 11.43 8.15
N VAL A 437 9.78 12.02 7.55
CA VAL A 437 9.67 12.72 6.25
C VAL A 437 9.84 11.70 5.13
N TYR A 438 8.86 11.60 4.21
CA TYR A 438 8.81 10.52 3.22
C TYR A 438 10.06 10.42 2.35
N GLY A 439 10.52 11.53 1.77
CA GLY A 439 11.71 11.56 0.92
C GLY A 439 13.01 11.21 1.65
N GLU A 440 13.14 11.52 2.95
CA GLU A 440 14.32 11.11 3.75
C GLU A 440 14.31 9.61 4.00
N PHE A 441 13.13 9.04 4.28
CA PHE A 441 12.94 7.59 4.44
C PHE A 441 13.17 6.83 3.12
N LEU A 442 12.64 7.32 2.00
CA LEU A 442 12.84 6.74 0.69
C LEU A 442 14.32 6.78 0.28
N LEU A 443 15.02 7.90 0.51
CA LEU A 443 16.47 8.01 0.32
C LEU A 443 17.23 6.95 1.14
N GLY A 444 16.85 6.75 2.41
CA GLY A 444 17.42 5.70 3.24
C GLY A 444 17.23 4.30 2.65
N LYS A 445 16.06 4.00 2.08
CA LYS A 445 15.79 2.69 1.45
C LYS A 445 16.56 2.48 0.14
N VAL A 446 16.61 3.49 -0.75
CA VAL A 446 17.31 3.33 -2.04
C VAL A 446 18.84 3.29 -1.86
N SER A 447 19.41 4.07 -0.94
CA SER A 447 20.87 4.09 -0.71
C SER A 447 21.41 2.83 -0.02
N MET A 448 20.59 2.10 0.75
CA MET A 448 21.02 0.82 1.34
C MET A 448 21.12 -0.31 0.31
N GLY A 449 20.40 -0.20 -0.82
CA GLY A 449 20.49 -1.16 -1.93
C GLY A 449 21.83 -1.14 -2.67
N GLU A 450 22.67 -0.12 -2.47
CA GLU A 450 23.98 0.04 -3.11
C GLU A 450 25.16 -0.51 -2.27
N GLY A 451 24.91 -1.02 -1.05
CA GLY A 451 25.94 -1.19 -0.01
C GLY A 451 26.48 -2.61 0.28
N GLU A 452 25.73 -3.68 0.02
CA GLU A 452 26.12 -5.06 0.40
C GLU A 452 26.84 -5.79 -0.76
N GLY A 453 28.04 -5.31 -1.11
CA GLY A 453 28.83 -5.81 -2.25
C GLY A 453 30.32 -6.10 -2.00
N GLU A 454 30.91 -5.64 -0.89
CA GLU A 454 32.32 -5.89 -0.56
C GLU A 454 32.50 -6.03 0.96
N GLY A 455 32.87 -7.21 1.48
CA GLY A 455 33.15 -7.30 2.92
C GLY A 455 33.16 -8.64 3.66
N GLU A 456 33.46 -9.79 3.04
CA GLU A 456 33.93 -10.95 3.82
C GLU A 456 35.40 -11.22 3.49
N GLY A 457 36.27 -11.00 4.48
CA GLY A 457 37.71 -11.15 4.35
C GLY A 457 38.16 -12.58 4.59
N GLU A 458 38.95 -13.13 3.67
CA GLU A 458 39.72 -14.34 3.91
C GLU A 458 40.81 -14.06 4.95
N GLY A 459 40.54 -14.44 6.20
CA GLY A 459 41.54 -14.48 7.26
C GLY A 459 42.39 -15.73 7.12
N GLU A 460 43.43 -15.70 6.27
CA GLU A 460 44.46 -16.75 6.28
C GLU A 460 45.32 -16.64 7.55
N GLY A 461 45.30 -17.70 8.35
CA GLY A 461 46.09 -17.79 9.59
C GLY A 461 47.52 -18.25 9.33
N GLU A 462 48.47 -17.63 10.02
CA GLU A 462 49.87 -18.06 10.04
C GLU A 462 50.04 -19.41 10.78
N GLY A 463 50.89 -20.30 10.25
CA GLY A 463 51.18 -21.61 10.85
C GLY A 463 52.19 -22.45 10.07
N GLU A 464 53.48 -22.22 10.37
CA GLU A 464 54.65 -23.15 10.37
C GLU A 464 54.45 -24.62 9.86
N SER A 465 55.36 -25.29 9.13
CA SER A 465 56.82 -25.10 8.95
C SER A 465 57.41 -26.02 7.82
N GLU A 466 58.60 -25.63 7.34
CA GLU A 466 59.75 -26.44 6.81
C GLU A 466 59.57 -27.59 5.78
N GLY A 467 60.43 -27.56 4.73
CA GLY A 467 60.64 -28.67 3.78
C GLY A 467 61.53 -28.30 2.59
N GLU A 468 62.80 -28.73 2.60
CA GLU A 468 63.87 -28.35 1.64
C GLU A 468 63.69 -28.91 0.21
N GLY A 469 64.29 -28.26 -0.80
CA GLY A 469 64.42 -28.79 -2.17
C GLY A 469 65.12 -27.86 -3.16
N GLU A 470 66.36 -28.17 -3.55
CA GLU A 470 67.24 -27.31 -4.37
C GLU A 470 67.02 -27.38 -5.90
N SER A 471 67.58 -26.37 -6.60
CA SER A 471 67.97 -26.34 -8.02
C SER A 471 66.87 -26.15 -9.09
N GLY A 472 67.06 -25.42 -10.20
CA GLY A 472 68.17 -24.51 -10.52
C GLY A 472 68.14 -23.93 -11.96
N ILE A 473 68.84 -22.80 -12.16
CA ILE A 473 69.55 -22.38 -13.39
C ILE A 473 68.73 -21.97 -14.65
N ALA A 474 68.65 -20.63 -14.83
CA ALA A 474 68.89 -19.82 -16.06
C ALA A 474 68.17 -20.07 -17.41
N GLY A 475 67.90 -19.00 -18.19
CA GLY A 475 67.46 -19.18 -19.59
C GLY A 475 67.05 -18.02 -20.52
N ALA A 476 67.60 -16.80 -20.40
CA ALA A 476 67.76 -15.79 -21.47
C ALA A 476 66.74 -15.60 -22.66
N ARG A 477 66.23 -14.35 -22.75
CA ARG A 477 66.22 -13.44 -23.95
C ARG A 477 65.34 -13.71 -25.21
N ARG A 478 64.30 -12.85 -25.34
CA ARG A 478 64.19 -11.70 -26.29
C ARG A 478 63.96 -11.91 -27.82
N ALA A 479 62.75 -11.50 -28.27
CA ALA A 479 62.39 -10.89 -29.58
C ALA A 479 62.46 -11.78 -30.86
N ALA A 480 61.79 -11.46 -32.00
CA ALA A 480 61.03 -10.28 -32.42
C ALA A 480 59.94 -10.57 -33.49
N ARG A 481 58.89 -9.72 -33.51
CA ARG A 481 58.15 -9.09 -34.65
C ARG A 481 57.88 -9.78 -36.02
N SER A 482 56.76 -9.31 -36.60
CA SER A 482 56.28 -9.37 -38.01
C SER A 482 55.65 -10.70 -38.45
N SER A 483 54.61 -10.69 -39.28
CA SER A 483 54.02 -9.58 -40.08
C SER A 483 52.65 -9.10 -39.61
#